data_AF-X1QDZ7-F1
#
_entry.id   AF-X1QDZ7-F1
#
_cell.length_a   1.000
_cell.length_b   1.000
_cell.length_c   1.000
_cell.angle_alpha   90.00
_cell.angle_beta   90.00
_cell.angle_gamma   90.00
#
_symmetry.space_group_name_H-M   'P 1'
#
loop_
_entity.id
_entity.type
_entity.pdbx_description
1 polymer ?
#
loop_
_entity_poly.entity_id
_entity_poly.type
_entity_poly.pdbx_seq_one_letter_code
_entity_poly.pdbx_strand_id
1 'polypeptide(L)'
;GMSVDPDDLTPGAIRESGAKVVTYGAPVQPGNMFMMAYLGKTVLLGVPGCAMYYRTTILDVVLPRIFVGEVLNKEDFIKMGEGGFCLNCEVCRYPQCFFCR
;
A
#
# COMPACT_ATOMS: atom_id res chain seq x y z
N GLY A 1 14.09 0.57 -5.54
CA GLY A 1 12.67 0.52 -5.90
C GLY A 1 11.91 -0.33 -4.90
N MET A 2 10.63 -0.58 -5.17
CA MET A 2 9.71 -1.33 -4.28
C MET A 2 9.33 -2.72 -4.83
N SER A 3 9.82 -3.07 -6.02
CA SER A 3 9.56 -4.32 -6.72
C SER A 3 10.32 -5.50 -6.07
N VAL A 4 10.32 -6.62 -6.76
CA VAL A 4 11.02 -7.86 -6.40
C VAL A 4 12.42 -7.96 -7.01
N ASP A 5 12.87 -6.91 -7.69
CA ASP A 5 14.17 -6.90 -8.36
C ASP A 5 15.31 -7.02 -7.33
N PRO A 6 16.37 -7.80 -7.59
CA PRO A 6 17.47 -7.99 -6.63
C PRO A 6 18.13 -6.67 -6.17
N ASP A 7 18.11 -5.65 -7.03
CA ASP A 7 18.70 -4.34 -6.77
C ASP A 7 17.75 -3.39 -6.02
N ASP A 8 16.54 -3.84 -5.66
CA ASP A 8 15.59 -3.02 -4.92
C ASP A 8 15.92 -2.95 -3.42
N LEU A 9 16.60 -1.88 -3.06
CA LEU A 9 17.08 -1.65 -1.69
C LEU A 9 16.02 -1.10 -0.74
N THR A 10 14.91 -0.55 -1.22
CA THR A 10 13.95 0.18 -0.37
C THR A 10 13.28 -0.72 0.69
N PRO A 11 12.79 -1.92 0.36
CA PRO A 11 12.23 -2.82 1.37
C PRO A 11 13.28 -3.32 2.38
N GLY A 12 14.54 -3.48 1.94
CA GLY A 12 15.67 -3.83 2.81
C GLY A 12 15.97 -2.71 3.80
N ALA A 13 16.16 -1.49 3.30
CA ALA A 13 16.44 -0.31 4.11
C ALA A 13 15.36 -0.03 5.17
N ILE A 14 14.07 -0.22 4.83
CA ILE A 14 12.99 -0.08 5.82
C ILE A 14 13.10 -1.13 6.93
N ARG A 15 13.42 -2.39 6.61
CA ARG A 15 13.62 -3.45 7.62
C ARG A 15 14.83 -3.16 8.52
N GLU A 16 15.92 -2.68 7.93
CA GLU A 16 17.16 -2.36 8.63
C GLU A 16 17.06 -1.09 9.50
N SER A 17 16.10 -0.20 9.22
CA SER A 17 15.86 1.01 10.02
C SER A 17 15.37 0.75 11.45
N GLY A 18 15.05 -0.50 11.81
CA GLY A 18 14.43 -0.86 13.09
C GLY A 18 12.92 -0.63 13.13
N ALA A 19 12.31 -0.27 11.99
CA ALA A 19 10.87 -0.11 11.89
C ALA A 19 10.14 -1.46 12.02
N LYS A 20 8.99 -1.44 12.70
CA LYS A 20 8.07 -2.56 12.76
C LYS A 20 7.30 -2.65 11.46
N VAL A 21 7.66 -3.59 10.60
CA VAL A 21 6.95 -3.85 9.33
C VAL A 21 5.55 -4.41 9.62
N VAL A 22 4.53 -3.79 9.02
CA VAL A 22 3.14 -4.24 9.06
C VAL A 22 2.87 -5.18 7.90
N THR A 23 3.22 -4.73 6.69
CA THR A 23 3.10 -5.53 5.47
C THR A 23 4.19 -5.16 4.47
N TYR A 24 4.63 -6.17 3.71
CA TYR A 24 5.36 -5.99 2.46
C TYR A 24 4.60 -6.76 1.40
N GLY A 25 4.02 -6.02 0.47
CA GLY A 25 3.01 -6.49 -0.45
C GLY A 25 1.60 -6.42 0.14
N ALA A 26 0.62 -6.40 -0.76
CA ALA A 26 -0.80 -6.44 -0.45
C ALA A 26 -1.55 -7.18 -1.58
N PRO A 27 -2.66 -7.86 -1.27
CA PRO A 27 -3.47 -8.60 -2.25
C PRO A 27 -4.31 -7.65 -3.12
N VAL A 28 -3.66 -6.66 -3.74
CA VAL A 28 -4.29 -5.55 -4.46
C VAL A 28 -3.54 -5.29 -5.77
N GLN A 29 -4.24 -4.77 -6.77
CA GLN A 29 -3.67 -4.32 -8.03
C GLN A 29 -4.48 -3.12 -8.53
N PRO A 30 -3.89 -1.93 -8.72
CA PRO A 30 -2.47 -1.58 -8.70
C PRO A 30 -1.89 -1.33 -7.29
N GLY A 31 -0.61 -1.67 -7.12
CA GLY A 31 0.14 -1.45 -5.87
C GLY A 31 0.44 -2.71 -5.06
N ASN A 32 0.45 -3.88 -5.71
CA ASN A 32 0.71 -5.19 -5.08
C ASN A 32 1.98 -5.27 -4.22
N MET A 33 3.01 -4.45 -4.50
CA MET A 33 4.27 -4.39 -3.76
C MET A 33 4.34 -3.24 -2.73
N PHE A 34 3.19 -2.69 -2.31
CA PHE A 34 3.13 -1.66 -1.29
C PHE A 34 3.70 -2.15 0.05
N MET A 35 4.42 -1.28 0.76
CA MET A 35 4.99 -1.60 2.07
C MET A 35 4.55 -0.56 3.10
N MET A 36 4.22 -1.02 4.30
CA MET A 36 3.93 -0.15 5.44
C MET A 36 4.68 -0.64 6.67
N ALA A 37 5.29 0.30 7.40
CA ALA A 37 5.99 0.04 8.65
C ALA A 37 5.85 1.23 9.62
N TYR A 38 6.07 0.98 10.92
CA TYR A 38 6.11 2.02 11.94
C TYR A 38 7.51 2.14 12.54
N LEU A 39 8.05 3.36 12.54
CA LEU A 39 9.28 3.73 13.25
C LEU A 39 8.93 4.69 14.38
N GLY A 40 8.70 4.16 15.58
CA GLY A 40 8.15 4.93 16.70
C GLY A 40 6.76 5.48 16.36
N LYS A 41 6.64 6.80 16.25
CA LYS A 41 5.39 7.49 15.85
C LYS A 41 5.32 7.79 14.35
N THR A 42 6.38 7.51 13.60
CA THR A 42 6.48 7.82 12.17
C THR A 42 6.01 6.62 11.35
N VAL A 43 5.12 6.87 10.39
CA VAL A 43 4.70 5.86 9.41
C VAL A 43 5.64 5.90 8.21
N LEU A 44 6.20 4.75 7.84
CA LEU A 44 7.02 4.57 6.65
C LEU A 44 6.19 3.87 5.57
N LEU A 45 6.08 4.48 4.40
CA LEU A 45 5.34 3.94 3.25
C LEU A 45 6.28 3.71 2.08
N GLY A 46 6.35 2.46 1.61
CA GLY A 46 6.99 2.08 0.37
C GLY A 46 5.96 2.06 -0.76
N VAL A 47 6.05 3.06 -1.65
CA VAL A 47 5.07 3.26 -2.74
C VAL A 47 5.62 2.70 -4.06
N PRO A 48 4.95 1.72 -4.69
CA PRO A 48 5.39 1.21 -5.99
C PRO A 48 5.25 2.26 -7.10
N GLY A 49 6.14 2.18 -8.10
CA GLY A 49 6.16 3.13 -9.23
C GLY A 49 4.85 3.20 -10.03
N CYS A 50 3.97 2.19 -9.94
CA CYS A 50 2.63 2.24 -10.53
C CYS A 50 1.79 3.44 -10.06
N ALA A 51 2.07 4.01 -8.88
CA ALA A 51 1.41 5.22 -8.39
C ALA A 51 1.62 6.45 -9.30
N MET A 52 2.64 6.44 -10.16
CA MET A 52 2.85 7.51 -11.15
C MET A 52 1.91 7.40 -12.36
N TYR A 53 1.36 6.21 -12.62
CA TYR A 53 0.65 5.90 -13.86
C TYR A 53 -0.83 5.57 -13.64
N TYR A 54 -1.18 5.02 -12.48
CA TYR A 54 -2.55 4.70 -12.12
C TYR A 54 -3.14 5.82 -11.27
N ARG A 55 -4.33 6.28 -11.65
CA ARG A 55 -5.07 7.33 -10.94
C ARG A 55 -5.42 6.94 -9.50
N THR A 56 -5.64 5.65 -9.25
CA THR A 56 -6.01 5.11 -7.94
C THR A 56 -5.22 3.84 -7.70
N THR A 57 -4.58 3.79 -6.54
CA THR A 57 -3.76 2.68 -6.05
C THR A 57 -4.10 2.42 -4.59
N ILE A 58 -3.48 1.41 -4.00
CA ILE A 58 -3.55 1.18 -2.55
C ILE A 58 -3.13 2.39 -1.70
N LEU A 59 -2.25 3.27 -2.20
CA LEU A 59 -1.85 4.47 -1.46
C LEU A 59 -3.06 5.37 -1.17
N ASP A 60 -3.97 5.52 -2.14
CA ASP A 60 -5.19 6.33 -2.01
C ASP A 60 -6.16 5.78 -0.96
N VAL A 61 -6.05 4.48 -0.64
CA VAL A 61 -6.86 3.79 0.37
C VAL A 61 -6.23 3.92 1.75
N VAL A 62 -4.90 3.77 1.83
CA VAL A 62 -4.16 3.69 3.08
C VAL A 62 -3.82 5.08 3.64
N LEU A 63 -3.45 6.03 2.79
CA LEU A 63 -2.99 7.35 3.22
C LEU A 63 -4.06 8.15 3.99
N PRO A 64 -5.34 8.20 3.56
CA PRO A 64 -6.38 8.88 4.33
C PRO A 64 -6.59 8.27 5.72
N ARG A 65 -6.52 6.93 5.85
CA ARG A 65 -6.61 6.21 7.13
C ARG A 65 -5.50 6.61 8.10
N ILE A 66 -4.27 6.75 7.59
CA ILE A 66 -3.14 7.26 8.38
C ILE A 66 -3.37 8.70 8.82
N PHE A 67 -3.87 9.57 7.93
CA PHE A 67 -4.12 10.99 8.24
C PHE A 67 -5.21 11.21 9.30
N VAL A 68 -6.18 10.31 9.41
CA VAL A 68 -7.16 10.33 10.51
C VAL A 68 -6.64 9.71 11.82
N GLY A 69 -5.38 9.26 11.84
CA GLY A 69 -4.73 8.70 13.02
C GLY A 69 -5.02 7.22 13.24
N GLU A 70 -5.55 6.51 12.23
CA GLU A 70 -5.81 5.07 12.33
C GLU A 70 -4.51 4.26 12.37
N VAL A 71 -4.44 3.29 13.29
CA VAL A 71 -3.29 2.38 13.40
C VAL A 71 -3.61 1.07 12.68
N LEU A 72 -3.14 0.96 11.45
CA LEU A 72 -3.32 -0.21 10.61
C LEU A 72 -2.43 -1.39 11.03
N ASN A 73 -2.99 -2.59 10.96
CA ASN A 73 -2.31 -3.87 11.18
C ASN A 73 -2.31 -4.71 9.89
N LYS A 74 -1.79 -5.95 9.95
CA LYS A 74 -1.68 -6.81 8.77
C LYS A 74 -3.06 -7.27 8.27
N GLU A 75 -4.00 -7.49 9.18
CA GLU A 75 -5.36 -7.93 8.87
C GLU A 75 -6.12 -6.89 8.04
N ASP A 76 -5.86 -5.59 8.24
CA ASP A 76 -6.41 -4.51 7.40
C ASP A 76 -6.05 -4.67 5.92
N PHE A 77 -4.84 -5.18 5.62
CA PHE A 77 -4.39 -5.42 4.25
C PHE A 77 -4.89 -6.75 3.68
N ILE A 78 -5.02 -7.78 4.53
CA ILE A 78 -5.53 -9.09 4.10
C ILE A 78 -6.98 -8.97 3.63
N LYS A 79 -7.80 -8.17 4.31
CA LYS A 79 -9.21 -7.94 3.94
C LYS A 79 -9.37 -7.33 2.55
N MET A 80 -8.42 -6.49 2.12
CA MET A 80 -8.43 -5.88 0.79
C MET A 80 -8.34 -6.90 -0.35
N GLY A 81 -8.05 -8.18 -0.07
CA GLY A 81 -8.01 -9.22 -1.09
C GLY A 81 -9.36 -9.42 -1.78
N GLU A 82 -10.46 -9.18 -1.08
CA GLU A 82 -11.79 -9.12 -1.69
C GLU A 82 -12.01 -7.74 -2.31
N GLY A 83 -12.05 -7.67 -3.64
CA GLY A 83 -12.16 -6.39 -4.36
C GLY A 83 -10.83 -5.66 -4.55
N GLY A 84 -9.69 -6.26 -4.21
CA GLY A 84 -8.36 -5.66 -4.35
C GLY A 84 -7.92 -5.37 -5.79
N PHE A 85 -8.66 -5.84 -6.80
CA PHE A 85 -8.36 -5.57 -8.21
C PHE A 85 -9.14 -4.35 -8.72
N CYS A 86 -8.43 -3.32 -9.17
CA CYS A 86 -9.03 -2.14 -9.79
C CYS A 86 -9.57 -2.50 -11.17
N LEU A 87 -10.84 -2.15 -11.42
CA LEU A 87 -11.52 -2.44 -12.68
C LEU A 87 -11.11 -1.51 -13.83
N ASN A 88 -10.27 -0.51 -13.58
CA ASN A 88 -9.83 0.49 -14.58
C ASN A 88 -10.99 1.08 -15.38
N CYS A 89 -12.08 1.44 -14.69
CA CYS A 89 -13.28 2.00 -15.31
C CYS A 89 -12.95 3.24 -16.16
N GLU A 90 -13.64 3.41 -17.29
CA GLU A 90 -13.52 4.60 -18.16
C GLU A 90 -13.73 5.91 -17.38
N VAL A 91 -14.77 5.94 -16.53
CA VAL A 91 -14.97 6.97 -15.52
C VAL A 91 -14.71 6.37 -14.15
N CYS A 92 -13.66 6.83 -13.46
CA CYS A 92 -13.30 6.36 -12.13
C CYS A 92 -14.42 6.67 -11.11
N ARG A 93 -14.82 5.65 -10.33
CA ARG A 93 -15.86 5.75 -9.30
C ARG A 93 -15.33 5.55 -7.88
N TYR A 94 -14.03 5.41 -7.69
CA TYR A 94 -13.44 5.33 -6.36
C TYR A 94 -13.76 6.63 -5.57
N PRO A 95 -14.14 6.56 -4.27
CA PRO A 95 -14.20 5.39 -3.39
C PRO A 95 -15.55 4.65 -3.34
N GLN A 96 -16.49 4.96 -4.23
CA GLN A 96 -17.82 4.32 -4.28
C GLN A 96 -17.83 2.93 -4.94
N CYS A 97 -16.68 2.39 -5.32
CA CYS A 97 -16.54 1.02 -5.84
C CYS A 97 -15.99 0.05 -4.78
N PHE A 98 -15.74 -1.21 -5.18
CA PHE A 98 -15.23 -2.28 -4.29
C PHE A 98 -13.70 -2.28 -4.13
N PHE A 99 -12.98 -1.35 -4.77
CA PHE A 99 -11.52 -1.36 -4.76
C PHE A 99 -10.96 -1.17 -3.34
N CYS A 100 -10.25 -2.20 -2.85
CA CYS A 100 -9.60 -2.24 -1.52
C CYS A 100 -10.55 -1.90 -0.36
N ARG A 101 -11.75 -2.50 -0.37
CA ARG A 101 -12.70 -2.43 0.76
C ARG A 101 -12.30 -3.33 1.93
#